data_AF-A0A0A2KLK8-F1
#
_entry.id   AF-A0A0A2KLK8-F1
#
_cell.length_a   1.000
_cell.length_b   1.000
_cell.length_c   1.000
_cell.angle_alpha   90.00
_cell.angle_beta   90.00
_cell.angle_gamma   90.00
#
_symmetry.space_group_name_H-M   'P 1'
#
loop_
_entity.id
_entity.type
_entity.pdbx_description
1 polymer ?
#
loop_
_entity_poly.entity_id
_entity_poly.type
_entity_poly.pdbx_seq_one_letter_code
_entity_poly.pdbx_strand_id
1 'polypeptide(L)'
;MVRTRNADKSAKDEVSQEQSIEQPTEQPTEKLSESAAATSENKAETQSDDTKDDAASKARERMNRFKALQARAKSATERNLKETAAESQRLTTDPALLNTLSRKHAFASHNLLKADTEANGEDFERKRAWDWTVDESEKWDRRMEKKQRHRDNVAFQDYTQDARKIYKRQLREMAPNLESYEKDKLAAIERAAANGDLEIVETEDGEMIAIDKNGSFYSTADSTGFTESKPDRAAVDRLVNDIQKAEEVRLKKRKERRGGDDDADVTYINEKNRQFNQKLARFYNKYTTEIRDSFERGTMI
;
A
#
# COMPACT_ATOMS: atom_id res chain seq x y z
N MET A 1 22.24 -40.41 -5.89
CA MET A 1 21.69 -41.23 -6.99
C MET A 1 20.55 -40.43 -7.62
N VAL A 2 20.68 -40.02 -8.88
CA VAL A 2 19.79 -39.03 -9.52
C VAL A 2 18.56 -39.72 -10.13
N ARG A 3 17.36 -39.18 -9.91
CA ARG A 3 16.16 -39.47 -10.72
C ARG A 3 15.36 -38.20 -10.96
N THR A 4 15.73 -37.49 -12.01
CA THR A 4 14.85 -36.54 -12.70
C THR A 4 13.66 -37.30 -13.30
N ARG A 5 12.46 -36.70 -13.31
CA ARG A 5 11.36 -37.12 -14.19
C ARG A 5 11.06 -35.99 -15.16
N ASN A 6 11.05 -36.32 -16.44
CA ASN A 6 10.76 -35.38 -17.52
C ASN A 6 9.30 -34.97 -17.53
N ALA A 7 9.06 -33.83 -18.17
CA ALA A 7 7.74 -33.36 -18.53
C ALA A 7 7.07 -34.30 -19.55
N ASP A 8 5.74 -34.25 -19.59
CA ASP A 8 5.02 -34.37 -20.84
C ASP A 8 4.00 -33.23 -20.94
N LYS A 9 3.88 -32.62 -22.12
CA LYS A 9 3.04 -31.45 -22.40
C LYS A 9 2.07 -31.80 -23.52
N SER A 10 0.80 -32.02 -23.17
CA SER A 10 -0.29 -31.98 -24.16
C SER A 10 -0.81 -30.55 -24.29
N ALA A 11 -1.14 -30.14 -25.51
CA ALA A 11 -1.59 -28.80 -25.86
C ALA A 11 -2.83 -28.86 -26.75
N LYS A 12 -3.58 -27.74 -26.81
CA LYS A 12 -4.87 -27.44 -27.50
C LYS A 12 -6.09 -27.51 -26.55
N ASP A 13 -7.00 -26.54 -26.51
CA ASP A 13 -7.50 -25.60 -27.53
C ASP A 13 -7.96 -24.24 -26.93
N GLU A 14 -8.61 -23.43 -27.78
CA GLU A 14 -9.23 -22.09 -27.56
C GLU A 14 -8.29 -20.87 -27.56
N VAL A 15 -8.58 -19.68 -28.12
CA VAL A 15 -9.37 -19.16 -29.28
C VAL A 15 -9.66 -17.67 -28.97
N SER A 16 -9.47 -16.76 -29.94
CA SER A 16 -9.81 -15.32 -29.90
C SER A 16 -9.01 -14.46 -28.90
N GLN A 17 -8.51 -13.26 -29.22
CA GLN A 17 -9.13 -12.20 -30.02
C GLN A 17 -8.06 -11.18 -30.47
N GLU A 18 -8.17 -10.64 -31.69
CA GLU A 18 -7.37 -9.49 -32.14
C GLU A 18 -7.95 -8.19 -31.57
N GLN A 19 -7.12 -7.34 -30.95
CA GLN A 19 -7.41 -5.91 -30.79
C GLN A 19 -6.16 -5.06 -31.00
N SER A 20 -6.29 -4.10 -31.91
CA SER A 20 -5.28 -3.12 -32.32
C SER A 20 -5.37 -1.84 -31.46
N ILE A 21 -4.24 -1.38 -30.93
CA ILE A 21 -4.04 -0.03 -30.35
C ILE A 21 -2.59 0.36 -30.73
N GLU A 22 -2.38 1.07 -31.84
CA GLU A 22 -2.43 2.53 -32.02
C GLU A 22 -1.20 3.28 -31.48
N GLN A 23 -0.64 4.14 -32.34
CA GLN A 23 0.54 4.99 -32.08
C GLN A 23 0.12 6.33 -31.48
N PRO A 24 0.94 7.00 -30.66
CA PRO A 24 0.80 8.43 -30.39
C PRO A 24 1.48 9.24 -31.50
N THR A 25 0.69 10.02 -32.23
CA THR A 25 1.15 11.11 -33.11
C THR A 25 1.42 12.38 -32.30
N GLU A 26 2.61 12.95 -32.44
CA GLU A 26 2.90 14.31 -31.97
C GLU A 26 2.51 15.35 -33.04
N GLN A 27 1.75 16.39 -32.67
CA GLN A 27 1.77 17.70 -33.33
C GLN A 27 1.37 18.82 -32.34
N PRO A 28 1.75 20.09 -32.59
CA PRO A 28 2.06 21.04 -31.53
C PRO A 28 1.05 22.18 -31.36
N THR A 29 1.03 22.81 -30.19
CA THR A 29 0.43 24.15 -29.99
C THR A 29 1.23 25.07 -29.05
N GLU A 30 1.49 26.26 -29.58
CA GLU A 30 1.69 27.57 -28.94
C GLU A 30 0.64 27.90 -27.83
N LYS A 31 0.75 28.91 -26.93
CA LYS A 31 1.62 30.12 -26.80
C LYS A 31 1.48 30.76 -25.39
N LEU A 32 2.47 31.60 -25.01
CA LEU A 32 2.43 32.84 -24.16
C LEU A 32 1.80 32.81 -22.75
N SER A 33 2.51 33.23 -21.69
CA SER A 33 2.83 34.64 -21.34
C SER A 33 3.60 34.67 -20.00
N GLU A 34 4.25 35.73 -19.48
CA GLU A 34 4.95 36.95 -19.94
C GLU A 34 5.42 37.72 -18.66
N SER A 35 6.20 38.82 -18.77
CA SER A 35 6.67 39.75 -17.71
C SER A 35 7.99 39.35 -16.99
N ALA A 36 9.18 39.91 -17.29
CA ALA A 36 9.73 41.29 -17.16
C ALA A 36 10.37 41.54 -15.76
N ALA A 37 11.50 42.24 -15.56
CA ALA A 37 12.48 42.96 -16.43
C ALA A 37 13.93 42.79 -15.81
N ALA A 38 15.04 43.49 -16.13
CA ALA A 38 15.30 44.71 -16.91
C ALA A 38 16.76 44.83 -17.44
N THR A 39 16.96 45.90 -18.22
CA THR A 39 18.12 46.72 -18.66
C THR A 39 19.22 47.00 -17.61
N SER A 40 20.48 47.36 -17.91
CA SER A 40 21.17 47.82 -19.14
C SER A 40 22.65 47.30 -19.17
N GLU A 41 23.62 47.71 -20.01
CA GLU A 41 23.73 48.68 -21.14
C GLU A 41 24.85 48.26 -22.13
N ASN A 42 25.43 49.16 -22.94
CA ASN A 42 26.53 48.86 -23.88
C ASN A 42 27.60 49.98 -23.92
N LYS A 43 28.91 49.64 -23.88
CA LYS A 43 30.00 50.56 -24.23
C LYS A 43 31.10 49.83 -25.01
N ALA A 44 31.35 50.27 -26.23
CA ALA A 44 32.47 49.82 -27.04
C ALA A 44 33.74 50.66 -26.79
N GLU A 45 34.91 50.04 -26.91
CA GLU A 45 36.17 50.73 -27.18
C GLU A 45 37.09 49.82 -28.01
N THR A 46 37.96 50.43 -28.81
CA THR A 46 38.58 49.82 -30.00
C THR A 46 40.10 49.78 -29.88
N GLN A 47 40.73 48.67 -30.29
CA GLN A 47 42.11 48.54 -30.81
C GLN A 47 42.31 47.06 -31.23
N SER A 48 42.56 46.66 -32.48
CA SER A 48 43.59 46.99 -33.48
C SER A 48 44.83 46.07 -33.43
N ASP A 49 44.93 45.23 -34.46
CA ASP A 49 46.12 44.60 -35.03
C ASP A 49 47.00 43.69 -34.16
N ASP A 50 46.57 42.44 -33.99
CA ASP A 50 47.47 41.28 -33.99
C ASP A 50 46.78 40.09 -34.66
N THR A 51 46.97 39.93 -35.97
CA THR A 51 46.22 38.95 -36.77
C THR A 51 46.87 37.56 -36.85
N LYS A 52 48.06 37.35 -36.24
CA LYS A 52 48.82 36.08 -36.37
C LYS A 52 48.99 35.33 -35.06
N ASP A 53 49.41 35.97 -33.97
CA ASP A 53 49.52 35.26 -32.69
C ASP A 53 48.14 34.99 -32.07
N ASP A 54 47.18 35.87 -32.33
CA ASP A 54 45.78 35.71 -31.94
C ASP A 54 45.06 34.61 -32.74
N ALA A 55 45.58 34.22 -33.92
CA ALA A 55 45.12 33.03 -34.64
C ALA A 55 45.63 31.72 -33.99
N ALA A 56 46.87 31.75 -33.46
CA ALA A 56 47.48 30.62 -32.75
C ALA A 56 46.90 30.41 -31.35
N SER A 57 46.57 31.49 -30.62
CA SER A 57 45.82 31.43 -29.35
C SER A 57 44.44 30.78 -29.57
N LYS A 58 43.67 31.28 -30.55
CA LYS A 58 42.35 30.72 -30.94
C LYS A 58 42.44 29.30 -31.48
N ALA A 59 43.56 28.88 -32.08
CA ALA A 59 43.80 27.47 -32.43
C ALA A 59 44.04 26.60 -31.18
N ARG A 60 44.82 27.07 -30.21
CA ARG A 60 45.02 26.38 -28.92
C ARG A 60 43.73 26.29 -28.11
N GLU A 61 42.92 27.35 -28.07
CA GLU A 61 41.58 27.32 -27.46
C GLU A 61 40.65 26.31 -28.14
N ARG A 62 40.61 26.28 -29.48
CA ARG A 62 39.83 25.28 -30.22
C ARG A 62 40.28 23.85 -29.89
N MET A 63 41.59 23.60 -29.82
CA MET A 63 42.12 22.31 -29.37
C MET A 63 41.75 21.98 -27.91
N ASN A 64 41.77 22.96 -27.01
CA ASN A 64 41.41 22.75 -25.60
C ASN A 64 39.90 22.50 -25.43
N ARG A 65 39.04 23.25 -26.14
CA ARG A 65 37.59 22.99 -26.23
C ARG A 65 37.31 21.60 -26.82
N PHE A 66 38.06 21.19 -27.85
CA PHE A 66 37.94 19.85 -28.44
C PHE A 66 38.37 18.73 -27.47
N LYS A 67 39.49 18.90 -26.76
CA LYS A 67 39.92 17.97 -25.68
C LYS A 67 38.89 17.89 -24.55
N ALA A 68 38.31 19.02 -24.14
CA ALA A 68 37.24 19.05 -23.14
C ALA A 68 35.96 18.34 -23.65
N LEU A 69 35.61 18.52 -24.92
CA LEU A 69 34.49 17.82 -25.56
C LEU A 69 34.75 16.30 -25.62
N GLN A 70 35.96 15.87 -25.97
CA GLN A 70 36.36 14.45 -25.93
C GLN A 70 36.32 13.87 -24.52
N ALA A 71 36.80 14.60 -23.51
CA ALA A 71 36.73 14.17 -22.11
C ALA A 71 35.28 14.06 -21.63
N ARG A 72 34.43 15.04 -21.98
CA ARG A 72 32.98 15.00 -21.72
C ARG A 72 32.35 13.78 -22.38
N ALA A 73 32.64 13.52 -23.65
CA ALA A 73 32.13 12.37 -24.40
C ALA A 73 32.53 11.03 -23.76
N LYS A 74 33.81 10.85 -23.40
CA LYS A 74 34.29 9.65 -22.67
C LYS A 74 33.55 9.45 -21.36
N SER A 75 33.46 10.50 -20.55
CA SER A 75 32.74 10.43 -19.26
C SER A 75 31.23 10.18 -19.43
N ALA A 76 30.63 10.58 -20.56
CA ALA A 76 29.25 10.27 -20.89
C ALA A 76 29.11 8.78 -21.28
N THR A 77 29.99 8.25 -22.13
CA THR A 77 29.99 6.82 -22.48
C THR A 77 30.22 5.91 -21.27
N GLU A 78 31.10 6.30 -20.34
CA GLU A 78 31.34 5.56 -19.10
C GLU A 78 30.13 5.59 -18.15
N ARG A 79 29.46 6.74 -18.01
CA ARG A 79 28.21 6.85 -17.24
C ARG A 79 27.10 6.01 -17.86
N ASN A 80 26.88 6.10 -19.17
CA ASN A 80 25.86 5.33 -19.89
C ASN A 80 26.12 3.81 -19.79
N LEU A 81 27.38 3.37 -19.86
CA LEU A 81 27.74 1.95 -19.66
C LEU A 81 27.50 1.53 -18.21
N LYS A 82 27.85 2.36 -17.24
CA LYS A 82 27.60 2.09 -15.81
C LYS A 82 26.09 2.05 -15.49
N GLU A 83 25.30 2.91 -16.14
CA GLU A 83 23.86 3.00 -15.94
C GLU A 83 23.12 1.83 -16.57
N THR A 84 23.44 1.45 -17.81
CA THR A 84 22.89 0.22 -18.44
C THR A 84 23.33 -1.05 -17.71
N ALA A 85 24.56 -1.11 -17.19
CA ALA A 85 24.99 -2.17 -16.26
C ALA A 85 24.18 -2.16 -14.95
N ALA A 86 23.93 -1.00 -14.34
CA ALA A 86 23.12 -0.91 -13.12
C ALA A 86 21.64 -1.24 -13.35
N GLU A 87 21.08 -0.87 -14.51
CA GLU A 87 19.71 -1.21 -14.93
C GLU A 87 19.57 -2.72 -15.14
N SER A 88 20.45 -3.35 -15.92
CA SER A 88 20.44 -4.80 -16.10
C SER A 88 20.61 -5.57 -14.78
N GLN A 89 21.43 -5.08 -13.85
CA GLN A 89 21.53 -5.65 -12.50
C GLN A 89 20.21 -5.49 -11.73
N ARG A 90 19.59 -4.31 -11.72
CA ARG A 90 18.27 -4.08 -11.08
C ARG A 90 17.18 -4.99 -11.63
N LEU A 91 17.15 -5.20 -12.95
CA LEU A 91 16.21 -6.11 -13.63
C LEU A 91 16.49 -7.58 -13.31
N THR A 92 17.75 -7.95 -13.09
CA THR A 92 18.15 -9.31 -12.72
C THR A 92 17.88 -9.61 -11.24
N THR A 93 17.99 -8.62 -10.36
CA THR A 93 17.77 -8.81 -8.91
C THR A 93 16.29 -8.68 -8.54
N ASP A 94 15.62 -9.79 -8.28
CA ASP A 94 14.28 -9.77 -7.68
C ASP A 94 14.35 -9.17 -6.25
N PRO A 95 13.66 -8.03 -5.98
CA PRO A 95 13.63 -7.42 -4.65
C PRO A 95 13.01 -8.32 -3.57
N ALA A 96 12.12 -9.25 -3.92
CA ALA A 96 11.58 -10.22 -2.98
C ALA A 96 12.68 -11.20 -2.52
N LEU A 97 13.49 -11.72 -3.45
CA LEU A 97 14.62 -12.59 -3.13
C LEU A 97 15.67 -11.86 -2.28
N LEU A 98 16.03 -10.63 -2.62
CA LEU A 98 16.93 -9.80 -1.80
C LEU A 98 16.45 -9.68 -0.35
N ASN A 99 15.14 -9.44 -0.15
CA ASN A 99 14.52 -9.38 1.17
C ASN A 99 14.51 -10.74 1.90
N THR A 100 14.53 -11.88 1.20
CA THR A 100 14.71 -13.19 1.87
C THR A 100 16.16 -13.44 2.24
N LEU A 101 17.11 -13.02 1.40
CA LEU A 101 18.54 -13.17 1.62
C LEU A 101 18.99 -12.30 2.79
N SER A 102 18.58 -11.03 2.85
CA SER A 102 18.89 -10.14 3.98
C SER A 102 18.37 -10.68 5.32
N ARG A 103 17.14 -11.23 5.35
CA ARG A 103 16.58 -11.91 6.53
C ARG A 103 17.39 -13.15 6.93
N LYS A 104 17.80 -13.99 5.97
CA LYS A 104 18.67 -15.16 6.23
C LYS A 104 20.04 -14.74 6.76
N HIS A 105 20.63 -13.70 6.18
CA HIS A 105 21.91 -13.14 6.61
C HIS A 105 21.82 -12.59 8.04
N ALA A 106 20.80 -11.78 8.36
CA ALA A 106 20.57 -11.25 9.70
C ALA A 106 20.35 -12.35 10.75
N PHE A 107 19.64 -13.43 10.39
CA PHE A 107 19.48 -14.60 11.25
C PHE A 107 20.81 -15.37 11.44
N ALA A 108 21.59 -15.54 10.39
CA ALA A 108 22.91 -16.19 10.45
C ALA A 108 23.90 -15.38 11.31
N SER A 109 23.99 -14.06 11.11
CA SER A 109 24.85 -13.18 11.91
C SER A 109 24.41 -13.12 13.37
N HIS A 110 23.10 -13.15 13.64
CA HIS A 110 22.57 -13.24 14.99
C HIS A 110 22.96 -14.55 15.69
N ASN A 111 22.81 -15.69 15.00
CA ASN A 111 23.15 -17.00 15.57
C ASN A 111 24.66 -17.16 15.77
N LEU A 112 25.48 -16.63 14.86
CA LEU A 112 26.93 -16.57 14.99
C LEU A 112 27.31 -15.75 16.23
N LEU A 113 26.81 -14.51 16.35
CA LEU A 113 27.11 -13.65 17.49
C LEU A 113 26.66 -14.28 18.82
N LYS A 114 25.49 -14.95 18.84
CA LYS A 114 25.04 -15.73 19.99
C LYS A 114 26.04 -16.85 20.36
N ALA A 115 26.46 -17.66 19.38
CA ALA A 115 27.42 -18.74 19.59
C ALA A 115 28.79 -18.22 20.09
N ASP A 116 29.26 -17.09 19.54
CA ASP A 116 30.49 -16.44 20.01
C ASP A 116 30.35 -15.94 21.45
N THR A 117 29.23 -15.32 21.85
CA THR A 117 29.02 -14.92 23.25
C THR A 117 28.93 -16.11 24.20
N GLU A 118 28.25 -17.18 23.81
CA GLU A 118 28.16 -18.42 24.61
C GLU A 118 29.53 -19.11 24.72
N ALA A 119 30.34 -19.11 23.67
CA ALA A 119 31.72 -19.64 23.68
C ALA A 119 32.67 -18.83 24.58
N ASN A 120 32.43 -17.52 24.71
CA ASN A 120 33.13 -16.65 25.66
C ASN A 120 32.61 -16.79 27.12
N GLY A 121 31.55 -17.58 27.35
CA GLY A 121 30.94 -17.76 28.67
C GLY A 121 30.00 -16.62 29.09
N GLU A 122 29.63 -15.73 28.17
CA GLU A 122 28.67 -14.65 28.42
C GLU A 122 27.22 -15.09 28.12
N ASP A 123 26.27 -14.59 28.90
CA ASP A 123 24.84 -14.80 28.68
C ASP A 123 24.32 -13.80 27.63
N PHE A 124 24.05 -14.31 26.42
CA PHE A 124 23.70 -13.50 25.26
C PHE A 124 22.43 -12.65 25.45
N GLU A 125 21.35 -13.23 25.98
CA GLU A 125 20.09 -12.52 26.15
C GLU A 125 20.19 -11.47 27.27
N ARG A 126 21.04 -11.71 28.28
CA ARG A 126 21.40 -10.69 29.27
C ARG A 126 22.12 -9.53 28.62
N LYS A 127 23.16 -9.78 27.80
CA LYS A 127 23.92 -8.72 27.12
C LYS A 127 23.00 -7.84 26.26
N ARG A 128 22.11 -8.47 25.47
CA ARG A 128 21.05 -7.78 24.71
C ARG A 128 20.12 -6.95 25.59
N ALA A 129 19.69 -7.46 26.75
CA ALA A 129 18.73 -6.77 27.61
C ALA A 129 19.29 -5.47 28.21
N TRP A 130 20.62 -5.30 28.27
CA TRP A 130 21.25 -4.03 28.67
C TRP A 130 21.15 -2.95 27.59
N ASP A 131 21.08 -3.33 26.31
CA ASP A 131 20.96 -2.40 25.18
C ASP A 131 19.51 -1.91 24.97
N TRP A 132 18.52 -2.47 25.69
CA TRP A 132 17.12 -2.06 25.54
C TRP A 132 16.83 -0.71 26.20
N THR A 133 16.46 0.27 25.36
CA THR A 133 15.95 1.55 25.83
C THR A 133 14.50 1.43 26.35
N VAL A 134 14.14 2.27 27.32
CA VAL A 134 12.76 2.32 27.88
C VAL A 134 11.72 2.52 26.77
N ASP A 135 12.01 3.44 25.85
CA ASP A 135 11.23 3.74 24.65
C ASP A 135 10.95 2.51 23.77
N GLU A 136 11.94 1.65 23.57
CA GLU A 136 11.82 0.44 22.76
C GLU A 136 11.03 -0.64 23.49
N SER A 137 11.24 -0.80 24.79
CA SER A 137 10.44 -1.67 25.66
C SER A 137 8.96 -1.28 25.60
N GLU A 138 8.64 0.00 25.81
CA GLU A 138 7.25 0.48 25.72
C GLU A 138 6.65 0.28 24.32
N LYS A 139 7.41 0.53 23.24
CA LYS A 139 6.94 0.28 21.87
C LYS A 139 6.71 -1.22 21.62
N TRP A 140 7.51 -2.09 22.23
CA TRP A 140 7.35 -3.54 22.19
C TRP A 140 6.11 -3.99 22.97
N ASP A 141 5.93 -3.53 24.19
CA ASP A 141 4.79 -3.87 25.04
C ASP A 141 3.47 -3.38 24.43
N ARG A 142 3.41 -2.14 23.94
CA ARG A 142 2.26 -1.61 23.18
C ARG A 142 1.96 -2.45 21.92
N ARG A 143 2.96 -3.09 21.30
CA ARG A 143 2.78 -4.00 20.14
C ARG A 143 2.25 -5.37 20.59
N MET A 144 2.80 -5.93 21.66
CA MET A 144 2.38 -7.21 22.23
C MET A 144 0.97 -7.14 22.81
N GLU A 145 0.64 -6.05 23.50
CA GLU A 145 -0.70 -5.77 24.02
C GLU A 145 -1.71 -5.64 22.88
N LYS A 146 -1.41 -4.88 21.82
CA LYS A 146 -2.26 -4.82 20.62
C LYS A 146 -2.48 -6.21 20.00
N LYS A 147 -1.42 -7.03 19.89
CA LYS A 147 -1.51 -8.41 19.39
C LYS A 147 -2.40 -9.27 20.28
N GLN A 148 -2.28 -9.17 21.61
CA GLN A 148 -3.10 -9.92 22.55
C GLN A 148 -4.57 -9.47 22.48
N ARG A 149 -4.84 -8.17 22.57
CA ARG A 149 -6.17 -7.57 22.34
C ARG A 149 -6.78 -8.04 21.01
N HIS A 150 -5.99 -8.18 19.95
CA HIS A 150 -6.48 -8.72 18.67
C HIS A 150 -6.86 -10.21 18.74
N ARG A 151 -6.07 -11.05 19.45
CA ARG A 151 -6.39 -12.48 19.65
C ARG A 151 -7.70 -12.65 20.44
N ASP A 152 -7.84 -11.90 21.53
CA ASP A 152 -9.04 -11.97 22.39
C ASP A 152 -10.29 -11.50 21.64
N ASN A 153 -10.12 -10.55 20.71
CA ASN A 153 -11.16 -10.09 19.80
C ASN A 153 -11.49 -11.02 18.61
N VAL A 154 -10.80 -12.16 18.41
CA VAL A 154 -11.15 -13.13 17.36
C VAL A 154 -12.42 -13.91 17.71
N ALA A 155 -12.62 -14.23 18.99
CA ALA A 155 -13.81 -14.96 19.43
C ALA A 155 -15.08 -14.11 19.26
N PHE A 156 -16.19 -14.77 18.91
CA PHE A 156 -17.52 -14.18 19.02
C PHE A 156 -17.89 -14.06 20.49
N GLN A 157 -18.37 -12.87 20.88
CA GLN A 157 -18.79 -12.55 22.25
C GLN A 157 -20.23 -12.04 22.23
N ASP A 158 -20.46 -10.97 21.45
CA ASP A 158 -21.77 -10.34 21.28
C ASP A 158 -21.92 -9.76 19.86
N TYR A 159 -23.17 -9.67 19.40
CA TYR A 159 -23.55 -9.10 18.12
C TYR A 159 -23.22 -7.61 18.01
N THR A 160 -23.33 -6.81 19.08
CA THR A 160 -22.98 -5.38 19.02
C THR A 160 -21.48 -5.19 18.76
N GLN A 161 -20.65 -6.04 19.36
CA GLN A 161 -19.21 -6.04 19.17
C GLN A 161 -18.82 -6.48 17.75
N ASP A 162 -19.47 -7.51 17.20
CA ASP A 162 -19.21 -7.96 15.83
C ASP A 162 -19.65 -6.90 14.80
N ALA A 163 -20.84 -6.30 14.97
CA ALA A 163 -21.29 -5.16 14.18
C ALA A 163 -20.28 -4.00 14.23
N ARG A 164 -19.76 -3.65 15.42
CA ARG A 164 -18.72 -2.62 15.58
C ARG A 164 -17.40 -2.99 14.89
N LYS A 165 -17.00 -4.27 14.88
CA LYS A 165 -15.81 -4.77 14.15
C LYS A 165 -16.00 -4.68 12.64
N ILE A 166 -17.19 -5.00 12.13
CA ILE A 166 -17.56 -4.90 10.71
C ILE A 166 -17.58 -3.42 10.28
N TYR A 167 -18.26 -2.56 11.02
CA TYR A 167 -18.31 -1.12 10.77
C TYR A 167 -16.91 -0.49 10.76
N LYS A 168 -16.06 -0.78 11.77
CA LYS A 168 -14.65 -0.33 11.79
C LYS A 168 -13.78 -0.90 10.67
N ARG A 169 -14.20 -1.95 9.99
CA ARG A 169 -13.54 -2.46 8.78
C ARG A 169 -14.01 -1.67 7.56
N GLN A 170 -15.32 -1.53 7.37
CA GLN A 170 -15.91 -0.73 6.28
C GLN A 170 -15.40 0.72 6.31
N LEU A 171 -15.34 1.37 7.48
CA LEU A 171 -14.81 2.73 7.63
C LEU A 171 -13.32 2.88 7.25
N ARG A 172 -12.53 1.78 7.30
CA ARG A 172 -11.12 1.77 6.84
C ARG A 172 -10.96 1.43 5.36
N GLU A 173 -11.99 0.83 4.76
CA GLU A 173 -12.04 0.49 3.33
C GLU A 173 -12.69 1.62 2.49
N MET A 174 -13.50 2.46 3.13
CA MET A 174 -14.11 3.65 2.54
C MET A 174 -13.05 4.73 2.23
N ALA A 175 -13.02 5.21 0.99
CA ALA A 175 -12.22 6.33 0.54
C ALA A 175 -13.12 7.55 0.27
N PRO A 176 -13.14 8.57 1.13
CA PRO A 176 -13.92 9.79 0.90
C PRO A 176 -13.40 10.58 -0.30
N ASN A 177 -14.30 11.11 -1.14
CA ASN A 177 -13.94 12.05 -2.18
C ASN A 177 -13.96 13.48 -1.62
N LEU A 178 -12.76 14.05 -1.41
CA LEU A 178 -12.60 15.39 -0.86
C LEU A 178 -13.04 16.49 -1.84
N GLU A 179 -12.81 16.33 -3.15
CA GLU A 179 -13.17 17.34 -4.14
C GLU A 179 -14.69 17.54 -4.25
N SER A 180 -15.48 16.46 -4.19
CA SER A 180 -16.94 16.59 -4.20
C SER A 180 -17.43 17.24 -2.91
N TYR A 181 -16.85 16.87 -1.77
CA TYR A 181 -17.18 17.47 -0.48
C TYR A 181 -16.89 18.98 -0.44
N GLU A 182 -15.76 19.43 -1.01
CA GLU A 182 -15.43 20.86 -1.13
C GLU A 182 -16.38 21.60 -2.07
N LYS A 183 -16.75 21.01 -3.21
CA LYS A 183 -17.75 21.58 -4.14
C LYS A 183 -19.12 21.72 -3.48
N ASP A 184 -19.58 20.68 -2.79
CA ASP A 184 -20.87 20.68 -2.07
C ASP A 184 -20.86 21.70 -0.91
N LYS A 185 -19.72 21.83 -0.21
CA LYS A 185 -19.50 22.86 0.83
C LYS A 185 -19.61 24.27 0.27
N LEU A 186 -18.89 24.56 -0.82
CA LEU A 186 -18.92 25.88 -1.45
C LEU A 186 -20.32 26.22 -1.97
N ALA A 187 -21.00 25.27 -2.61
CA ALA A 187 -22.37 25.47 -3.10
C ALA A 187 -23.39 25.68 -1.96
N ALA A 188 -23.18 25.07 -0.78
CA ALA A 188 -24.01 25.33 0.39
C ALA A 188 -23.74 26.71 1.01
N ILE A 189 -22.48 27.14 1.08
CA ILE A 189 -22.10 28.50 1.52
C ILE A 189 -22.67 29.55 0.55
N GLU A 190 -22.62 29.31 -0.77
CA GLU A 190 -23.20 30.19 -1.79
C GLU A 190 -24.73 30.34 -1.63
N ARG A 191 -25.45 29.24 -1.35
CA ARG A 191 -26.90 29.30 -1.04
C ARG A 191 -27.18 30.07 0.25
N ALA A 192 -26.41 29.84 1.31
CA ALA A 192 -26.56 30.59 2.56
C ALA A 192 -26.27 32.09 2.36
N ALA A 193 -25.27 32.44 1.53
CA ALA A 193 -24.98 33.83 1.15
C ALA A 193 -26.12 34.46 0.34
N ALA A 194 -26.68 33.73 -0.63
CA ALA A 194 -27.79 34.19 -1.47
C ALA A 194 -29.10 34.40 -0.67
N ASN A 195 -29.33 33.58 0.36
CA ASN A 195 -30.47 33.74 1.27
C ASN A 195 -30.26 34.83 2.33
N GLY A 196 -29.01 35.24 2.58
CA GLY A 196 -28.66 36.18 3.66
C GLY A 196 -28.54 35.54 5.05
N ASP A 197 -28.41 34.20 5.12
CA ASP A 197 -28.43 33.41 6.36
C ASP A 197 -27.04 33.23 7.02
N LEU A 198 -26.00 33.88 6.46
CA LEU A 198 -24.65 33.87 7.02
C LEU A 198 -24.53 34.84 8.19
N GLU A 199 -24.46 34.30 9.41
CA GLU A 199 -24.18 35.05 10.62
C GLU A 199 -22.67 35.14 10.82
N ILE A 200 -22.12 36.36 10.83
CA ILE A 200 -20.71 36.60 11.12
C ILE A 200 -20.54 36.58 12.64
N VAL A 201 -19.94 35.52 13.16
CA VAL A 201 -19.66 35.36 14.59
C VAL A 201 -18.17 35.62 14.83
N GLU A 202 -17.87 36.61 15.65
CA GLU A 202 -16.53 36.82 16.21
C GLU A 202 -16.27 35.74 17.27
N THR A 203 -15.22 34.93 17.09
CA THR A 203 -14.76 33.99 18.13
C THR A 203 -13.99 34.72 19.23
N GLU A 204 -13.76 34.06 20.37
CA GLU A 204 -13.00 34.63 21.50
C GLU A 204 -11.56 35.04 21.11
N ASP A 205 -11.02 34.48 20.03
CA ASP A 205 -9.71 34.81 19.45
C ASP A 205 -9.73 36.03 18.49
N GLY A 206 -10.91 36.60 18.22
CA GLY A 206 -11.08 37.76 17.33
C GLY A 206 -11.13 37.41 15.82
N GLU A 207 -11.27 36.13 15.47
CA GLU A 207 -11.47 35.71 14.08
C GLU A 207 -12.96 35.75 13.71
N MET A 208 -13.30 36.39 12.59
CA MET A 208 -14.68 36.43 12.09
C MET A 208 -15.00 35.18 11.28
N ILE A 209 -15.80 34.28 11.85
CA ILE A 209 -16.25 33.06 11.18
C ILE A 209 -17.69 33.25 10.71
N ALA A 210 -17.91 33.10 9.39
CA ALA A 210 -19.25 33.05 8.83
C ALA A 210 -19.89 31.69 9.13
N ILE A 211 -20.86 31.67 10.05
CA ILE A 211 -21.61 30.48 10.46
C ILE A 211 -22.99 30.55 9.82
N ASP A 212 -23.37 29.48 9.12
CA ASP A 212 -24.71 29.31 8.56
C ASP A 212 -25.70 28.97 9.68
N LYS A 213 -26.60 29.92 9.99
CA LYS A 213 -27.56 29.81 11.10
C LYS A 213 -28.62 28.73 10.87
N ASN A 214 -28.94 28.44 9.61
CA ASN A 214 -29.97 27.48 9.21
C ASN A 214 -29.42 26.05 9.02
N GLY A 215 -28.10 25.88 9.11
CA GLY A 215 -27.44 24.57 9.07
C GLY A 215 -27.58 23.85 7.73
N SER A 216 -27.60 24.59 6.62
CA SER A 216 -27.65 24.05 5.24
C SER A 216 -26.49 23.09 4.95
N PHE A 217 -25.28 23.42 5.41
CA PHE A 217 -24.13 22.51 5.36
C PHE A 217 -23.83 21.81 6.69
N TYR A 218 -23.74 22.60 7.77
CA TYR A 218 -23.48 22.10 9.12
C TYR A 218 -24.82 21.89 9.84
N SER A 219 -25.50 20.80 9.49
CA SER A 219 -26.82 20.42 10.02
C SER A 219 -26.86 20.40 11.55
N THR A 220 -27.76 21.22 12.11
CA THR A 220 -28.13 21.24 13.53
C THR A 220 -29.37 20.37 13.77
N ALA A 221 -29.70 20.08 15.03
CA ALA A 221 -30.80 19.18 15.39
C ALA A 221 -32.17 19.59 14.83
N ASP A 222 -32.39 20.89 14.60
CA ASP A 222 -33.64 21.46 14.09
C ASP A 222 -33.63 21.69 12.56
N SER A 223 -32.51 21.42 11.88
CA SER A 223 -32.37 21.63 10.43
C SER A 223 -33.05 20.53 9.61
N THR A 224 -33.81 20.92 8.57
CA THR A 224 -34.65 20.00 7.77
C THR A 224 -34.09 19.65 6.38
N GLY A 225 -32.96 20.26 6.00
CA GLY A 225 -32.37 20.20 4.65
C GLY A 225 -31.96 18.80 4.17
N PHE A 226 -31.82 17.81 5.07
CA PHE A 226 -31.56 16.42 4.69
C PHE A 226 -32.63 15.82 3.76
N THR A 227 -33.88 16.28 3.87
CA THR A 227 -35.01 15.72 3.11
C THR A 227 -34.96 16.00 1.61
N GLU A 228 -34.25 17.05 1.18
CA GLU A 228 -34.12 17.46 -0.23
C GLU A 228 -32.90 16.83 -0.93
N SER A 229 -32.01 16.20 -0.17
CA SER A 229 -30.77 15.60 -0.67
C SER A 229 -31.04 14.41 -1.59
N LYS A 230 -30.80 14.59 -2.89
CA LYS A 230 -30.82 13.53 -3.91
C LYS A 230 -29.38 13.17 -4.27
N PRO A 231 -28.83 12.05 -3.76
CA PRO A 231 -27.45 11.66 -4.06
C PRO A 231 -27.31 11.32 -5.54
N ASP A 232 -26.13 11.59 -6.10
CA ASP A 232 -25.79 11.19 -7.46
C ASP A 232 -25.88 9.66 -7.63
N ARG A 233 -26.31 9.23 -8.81
CA ARG A 233 -26.49 7.81 -9.14
C ARG A 233 -25.17 7.03 -9.02
N ALA A 234 -24.04 7.62 -9.40
CA ALA A 234 -22.74 6.95 -9.25
C ALA A 234 -22.34 6.76 -7.77
N ALA A 235 -22.81 7.62 -6.85
CA ALA A 235 -22.63 7.43 -5.42
C ALA A 235 -23.50 6.27 -4.87
N VAL A 236 -24.74 6.14 -5.37
CA VAL A 236 -25.62 5.00 -5.05
C VAL A 236 -25.05 3.69 -5.57
N ASP A 237 -24.56 3.66 -6.81
CA ASP A 237 -23.98 2.47 -7.43
C ASP A 237 -22.71 2.01 -6.66
N ARG A 238 -21.86 2.94 -6.17
CA ARG A 238 -20.73 2.63 -5.27
C ARG A 238 -21.19 1.96 -3.97
N LEU A 239 -22.23 2.50 -3.32
CA LEU A 239 -22.78 1.93 -2.09
C LEU A 239 -23.32 0.51 -2.31
N VAL A 240 -24.04 0.28 -3.42
CA VAL A 240 -24.55 -1.05 -3.78
C VAL A 240 -23.41 -2.05 -4.00
N ASN A 241 -22.35 -1.65 -4.71
CA ASN A 241 -21.17 -2.47 -4.93
C ASN A 241 -20.45 -2.84 -3.62
N ASP A 242 -20.33 -1.91 -2.67
CA ASP A 242 -19.73 -2.17 -1.36
C ASP A 242 -20.59 -3.12 -0.50
N ILE A 243 -21.92 -3.03 -0.60
CA ILE A 243 -22.83 -3.99 0.05
C ILE A 243 -22.66 -5.39 -0.56
N GLN A 244 -22.70 -5.51 -1.89
CA GLN A 244 -22.52 -6.79 -2.59
C GLN A 244 -21.17 -7.44 -2.24
N LYS A 245 -20.08 -6.67 -2.30
CA LYS A 245 -18.72 -7.10 -1.90
C LYS A 245 -18.67 -7.59 -0.44
N ALA A 246 -19.38 -6.94 0.48
CA ALA A 246 -19.48 -7.38 1.86
C ALA A 246 -20.25 -8.72 2.01
N GLU A 247 -21.29 -8.93 1.21
CA GLU A 247 -22.02 -10.21 1.15
C GLU A 247 -21.17 -11.33 0.53
N GLU A 248 -20.47 -11.07 -0.57
CA GLU A 248 -19.56 -12.01 -1.22
C GLU A 248 -18.47 -12.50 -0.25
N VAL A 249 -17.82 -11.59 0.48
CA VAL A 249 -16.81 -11.95 1.49
C VAL A 249 -17.42 -12.81 2.60
N ARG A 250 -18.67 -12.53 3.01
CA ARG A 250 -19.40 -13.33 4.01
C ARG A 250 -19.75 -14.73 3.47
N LEU A 251 -20.19 -14.82 2.22
CA LEU A 251 -20.54 -16.08 1.55
C LEU A 251 -19.31 -16.93 1.27
N LYS A 252 -18.21 -16.34 0.78
CA LYS A 252 -16.92 -17.01 0.59
C LYS A 252 -16.41 -17.63 1.88
N LYS A 253 -16.35 -16.86 2.98
CA LYS A 253 -16.00 -17.37 4.31
C LYS A 253 -16.98 -18.40 4.87
N ARG A 254 -18.23 -18.46 4.40
CA ARG A 254 -19.18 -19.53 4.74
C ARG A 254 -18.91 -20.80 3.91
N LYS A 255 -18.53 -20.66 2.64
CA LYS A 255 -18.15 -21.76 1.75
C LYS A 255 -16.85 -22.44 2.20
N GLU A 256 -15.82 -21.66 2.52
CA GLU A 256 -14.53 -22.13 3.08
C GLU A 256 -14.72 -22.94 4.38
N ARG A 257 -15.68 -22.55 5.23
CA ARG A 257 -16.04 -23.31 6.45
C ARG A 257 -16.90 -24.55 6.19
N ARG A 258 -17.32 -24.80 4.95
CA ARG A 258 -18.24 -25.89 4.55
C ARG A 258 -17.58 -26.91 3.61
N GLY A 259 -16.51 -26.55 2.92
CA GLY A 259 -15.70 -27.48 2.13
C GLY A 259 -14.27 -26.95 1.96
N GLY A 260 -13.26 -27.81 1.90
CA GLY A 260 -13.32 -29.26 2.05
C GLY A 260 -11.92 -29.86 2.13
N ASP A 261 -11.69 -30.69 3.16
CA ASP A 261 -10.62 -31.68 3.14
C ASP A 261 -11.22 -32.95 2.53
N ASP A 262 -10.94 -33.19 1.26
CA ASP A 262 -11.30 -34.45 0.58
C ASP A 262 -10.36 -35.60 0.98
N ASP A 263 -9.26 -35.28 1.67
CA ASP A 263 -8.27 -36.21 2.25
C ASP A 263 -8.69 -36.77 3.63
N ALA A 264 -9.80 -36.30 4.22
CA ALA A 264 -10.26 -36.72 5.54
C ALA A 264 -11.29 -37.87 5.46
N ASP A 265 -11.14 -38.90 6.31
CA ASP A 265 -12.04 -40.06 6.35
C ASP A 265 -13.52 -39.65 6.44
N VAL A 266 -14.31 -40.10 5.46
CA VAL A 266 -15.71 -39.73 5.30
C VAL A 266 -16.60 -40.47 6.31
N THR A 267 -16.73 -39.90 7.50
CA THR A 267 -17.55 -40.43 8.61
C THR A 267 -19.06 -40.15 8.47
N TYR A 268 -19.55 -39.72 7.31
CA TYR A 268 -20.94 -39.28 7.13
C TYR A 268 -21.56 -39.74 5.80
N ILE A 269 -22.85 -40.08 5.83
CA ILE A 269 -23.61 -40.53 4.64
C ILE A 269 -24.32 -39.34 3.94
N ASN A 270 -24.66 -38.27 4.66
CA ASN A 270 -25.31 -37.09 4.10
C ASN A 270 -24.84 -35.79 4.76
N GLU A 271 -25.10 -34.65 4.13
CA GLU A 271 -24.65 -33.33 4.58
C GLU A 271 -25.25 -32.90 5.95
N LYS A 272 -26.45 -33.36 6.31
CA LYS A 272 -27.03 -33.09 7.65
C LYS A 272 -26.29 -33.91 8.73
N ASN A 273 -25.96 -35.16 8.43
CA ASN A 273 -25.15 -36.05 9.25
C ASN A 273 -23.72 -35.48 9.40
N ARG A 274 -23.10 -34.97 8.33
CA ARG A 274 -21.84 -34.22 8.39
C ARG A 274 -21.89 -33.06 9.39
N GLN A 275 -22.90 -32.20 9.29
CA GLN A 275 -23.06 -31.05 10.19
C GLN A 275 -23.32 -31.49 11.64
N PHE A 276 -24.04 -32.59 11.84
CA PHE A 276 -24.26 -33.18 13.16
C PHE A 276 -22.97 -33.77 13.76
N ASN A 277 -22.20 -34.55 12.99
CA ASN A 277 -20.91 -35.10 13.41
C ASN A 277 -19.90 -33.98 13.68
N GLN A 278 -19.87 -32.92 12.88
CA GLN A 278 -19.09 -31.71 13.15
C GLN A 278 -19.53 -31.01 14.45
N LYS A 279 -20.83 -31.02 14.78
CA LYS A 279 -21.31 -30.49 16.07
C LYS A 279 -20.83 -31.38 17.21
N LEU A 280 -20.99 -32.70 17.12
CA LEU A 280 -20.49 -33.65 18.12
C LEU A 280 -18.98 -33.51 18.33
N ALA A 281 -18.22 -33.43 17.24
CA ALA A 281 -16.76 -33.29 17.27
C ALA A 281 -16.30 -32.07 18.09
N ARG A 282 -16.99 -30.93 17.97
CA ARG A 282 -16.66 -29.71 18.72
C ARG A 282 -16.85 -29.84 20.24
N PHE A 283 -17.79 -30.66 20.69
CA PHE A 283 -18.09 -30.84 22.12
C PHE A 283 -17.39 -32.04 22.73
N TYR A 284 -17.32 -33.16 22.00
CA TYR A 284 -16.93 -34.46 22.55
C TYR A 284 -15.51 -34.89 22.20
N ASN A 285 -14.89 -34.44 21.08
CA ASN A 285 -13.54 -34.91 20.71
C ASN A 285 -12.51 -34.65 21.82
N LYS A 286 -12.66 -33.59 22.61
CA LYS A 286 -11.77 -33.29 23.76
C LYS A 286 -11.77 -34.40 24.82
N TYR A 287 -12.88 -35.13 24.96
CA TYR A 287 -13.08 -36.18 25.96
C TYR A 287 -12.99 -37.60 25.38
N THR A 288 -13.09 -37.73 24.05
CA THR A 288 -13.06 -39.02 23.34
C THR A 288 -11.78 -39.24 22.54
N THR A 289 -10.70 -38.49 22.83
CA THR A 289 -9.39 -38.68 22.18
C THR A 289 -8.87 -40.10 22.39
N GLU A 290 -8.80 -40.57 23.63
CA GLU A 290 -8.29 -41.90 23.98
C GLU A 290 -9.08 -43.03 23.28
N ILE A 291 -10.41 -42.88 23.24
CA ILE A 291 -11.30 -43.83 22.56
C ILE A 291 -11.03 -43.83 21.05
N ARG A 292 -10.91 -42.65 20.43
CA ARG A 292 -10.62 -42.50 18.99
C ARG A 292 -9.25 -43.10 18.66
N ASP A 293 -8.23 -42.72 19.41
CA ASP A 293 -6.86 -43.21 19.28
C ASP A 293 -6.79 -44.74 19.42
N SER A 294 -7.53 -45.35 20.35
CA SER A 294 -7.58 -46.80 20.49
C SER A 294 -8.37 -47.49 19.35
N PHE A 295 -9.38 -46.84 18.75
CA PHE A 295 -9.95 -47.33 17.48
C PHE A 295 -8.93 -47.26 16.33
N GLU A 296 -8.19 -46.16 16.19
CA GLU A 296 -7.15 -46.01 15.16
C GLU A 296 -5.96 -46.98 15.37
N ARG A 297 -5.67 -47.37 16.63
CA ARG A 297 -4.70 -48.42 16.99
C ARG A 297 -5.24 -49.86 16.95
N GLY A 298 -6.47 -50.09 16.48
CA GLY A 298 -7.00 -51.45 16.31
C GLY A 298 -7.61 -52.09 17.57
N THR A 299 -8.22 -51.29 18.45
CA THR A 299 -8.97 -51.69 19.65
C THR A 299 -8.18 -52.42 20.75
N MET A 300 -6.85 -52.31 20.76
CA MET A 300 -6.09 -52.60 21.97
C MET A 300 -6.39 -51.56 23.07
N ILE A 301 -6.66 -52.07 24.27
CA ILE A 301 -6.82 -51.32 25.53
C ILE A 301 -5.46 -51.10 26.17
#